data_AF-A0A504YU40-F1
#
_entry.id   AF-A0A504YU40-F1
#
_cell.length_a   1.000
_cell.length_b   1.000
_cell.length_c   1.000
_cell.angle_alpha   90.00
_cell.angle_beta   90.00
_cell.angle_gamma   90.00
#
_symmetry.space_group_name_H-M   'P 1'
#
loop_
_entity.id
_entity.type
_entity.pdbx_description
1 polymer ?
#
loop_
_entity_poly.entity_id
_entity_poly.type
_entity_poly.pdbx_seq_one_letter_code
_entity_poly.pdbx_strand_id
1 'polypeptide(L)'
;MLTPPLNQFEEWMQWTVEGKLWRFPIDNEQDWDTENNVPFHEHMFLDQYTDKALRKSPPVAAFLDLVCAGLAQNPHFTVAEKRAHLQWYAEYFKDKLESIDASVREELRLVELERKARSTSARSQ
;
A
#
# COMPACT_ATOMS: atom_id res chain seq x y z
N MET A 1 0.66 -48.21 -18.94
CA MET A 1 0.51 -47.69 -20.32
C MET A 1 -0.70 -46.78 -20.30
N LEU A 2 -0.58 -45.55 -20.78
CA LEU A 2 -1.73 -44.65 -20.93
C LEU A 2 -2.65 -45.25 -21.98
N THR A 3 -3.83 -45.69 -21.56
CA THR A 3 -4.88 -46.16 -22.47
C THR A 3 -5.35 -44.97 -23.29
N PRO A 4 -5.40 -45.08 -24.64
CA PRO A 4 -5.98 -44.03 -25.46
C PRO A 4 -7.46 -43.83 -25.06
N PRO A 5 -7.97 -42.58 -25.07
CA PRO A 5 -9.35 -42.30 -24.69
C PRO A 5 -10.31 -43.00 -25.67
N LEU A 6 -11.33 -43.65 -25.11
CA LEU A 6 -12.34 -44.41 -25.85
C LEU A 6 -13.42 -43.52 -26.47
N ASN A 7 -13.59 -42.30 -25.92
CA ASN A 7 -14.56 -41.31 -26.37
C ASN A 7 -14.09 -39.88 -26.03
N GLN A 8 -14.84 -38.89 -26.54
CA GLN A 8 -14.52 -37.48 -26.35
C GLN A 8 -14.61 -37.01 -24.89
N PHE A 9 -15.50 -37.58 -24.08
CA PHE A 9 -15.59 -37.23 -22.66
C PHE A 9 -14.37 -37.68 -21.86
N GLU A 10 -13.80 -38.84 -22.19
CA GLU A 10 -12.54 -39.30 -21.60
C GLU A 10 -11.37 -38.41 -22.01
N GLU A 11 -11.32 -37.96 -23.27
CA GLU A 11 -10.31 -37.00 -23.73
C GLU A 11 -10.43 -35.66 -22.98
N TRP A 12 -11.64 -35.13 -22.82
CA TRP A 12 -11.88 -33.93 -22.03
C TRP A 12 -11.51 -34.12 -20.56
N MET A 13 -11.87 -35.26 -19.97
CA MET A 13 -11.50 -35.59 -18.59
C MET A 13 -9.97 -35.63 -18.43
N GLN A 14 -9.27 -36.23 -19.40
CA GLN A 14 -7.82 -36.25 -19.42
C GLN A 14 -7.25 -34.82 -19.54
N TRP A 15 -7.77 -33.98 -20.44
CA TRP A 15 -7.34 -32.59 -20.56
C TRP A 15 -7.64 -31.73 -19.33
N THR A 16 -8.73 -32.01 -18.61
CA THR A 16 -9.04 -31.36 -17.33
C THR A 16 -8.01 -31.75 -16.26
N VAL A 17 -7.65 -33.04 -16.16
CA VAL A 17 -6.62 -33.50 -15.22
C VAL A 17 -5.23 -32.96 -15.58
N GLU A 18 -4.94 -32.84 -16.87
CA GLU A 18 -3.69 -32.25 -17.39
C GLU A 18 -3.64 -30.72 -17.30
N GLY A 19 -4.74 -30.05 -16.90
CA GLY A 19 -4.82 -28.58 -16.80
C GLY A 19 -4.88 -27.85 -18.15
N LYS A 20 -5.18 -28.54 -19.24
CA LYS A 20 -5.31 -27.96 -20.60
C LYS A 20 -6.69 -27.33 -20.82
N LEU A 21 -7.71 -27.85 -20.13
CA LEU A 21 -9.07 -27.31 -20.16
C LEU A 21 -9.32 -26.45 -18.91
N TRP A 22 -10.18 -25.45 -19.08
CA TRP A 22 -10.70 -24.65 -17.96
C TRP A 22 -11.47 -25.53 -16.98
N ARG A 23 -11.41 -25.18 -15.69
CA ARG A 23 -12.13 -25.90 -14.64
C ARG A 23 -13.56 -25.36 -14.55
N PHE A 24 -14.54 -26.26 -14.49
CA PHE A 24 -15.95 -25.91 -14.41
C PHE A 24 -16.52 -26.21 -13.00
N PRO A 25 -17.44 -25.37 -12.48
CA PRO A 25 -17.90 -24.10 -13.03
C PRO A 25 -16.75 -23.07 -13.14
N ILE A 26 -16.80 -22.20 -14.16
CA ILE A 26 -15.73 -21.26 -14.44
C ILE A 26 -15.57 -20.28 -13.27
N ASP A 27 -14.36 -20.23 -12.72
CA ASP A 27 -13.89 -19.23 -11.78
C ASP A 27 -12.92 -18.28 -12.51
N ASN A 28 -13.15 -16.97 -12.40
CA ASN A 28 -12.30 -15.96 -13.02
C ASN A 28 -10.95 -15.82 -12.31
N GLU A 29 -10.86 -16.29 -11.06
CA GLU A 29 -9.65 -16.29 -10.25
C GLU A 29 -8.95 -17.67 -10.28
N GLN A 30 -9.36 -18.56 -11.19
CA GLN A 30 -8.70 -19.84 -11.38
C GLN A 30 -7.23 -19.60 -11.76
N ASP A 31 -6.31 -20.28 -11.06
CA ASP A 31 -4.85 -20.12 -11.20
C ASP A 31 -4.26 -18.81 -10.62
N TRP A 32 -5.04 -17.99 -9.91
CA TRP A 32 -4.52 -16.87 -9.11
C TRP A 32 -4.04 -17.36 -7.73
N ASP A 33 -2.90 -18.02 -7.67
CA ASP A 33 -2.44 -18.67 -6.43
C ASP A 33 -1.77 -17.72 -5.42
N THR A 34 -1.27 -16.57 -5.90
CA THR A 34 -0.39 -15.70 -5.11
C THR A 34 -1.12 -14.94 -4.00
N GLU A 35 -2.31 -14.40 -4.29
CA GLU A 35 -3.04 -13.53 -3.36
C GLU A 35 -4.36 -14.15 -2.84
N ASN A 36 -4.79 -15.29 -3.37
CA ASN A 36 -6.07 -15.91 -2.98
C ASN A 36 -6.11 -16.34 -1.50
N ASN A 37 -4.94 -16.67 -0.93
CA ASN A 37 -4.83 -17.03 0.49
C ASN A 37 -4.54 -15.83 1.41
N VAL A 38 -4.49 -14.61 0.87
CA VAL A 38 -4.17 -13.41 1.65
C VAL A 38 -5.47 -12.74 2.13
N PRO A 39 -5.64 -12.56 3.45
CA PRO A 39 -6.84 -11.94 3.97
C PRO A 39 -6.86 -10.44 3.68
N PHE A 40 -8.05 -9.89 3.43
CA PHE A 40 -8.25 -8.49 3.04
C PHE A 40 -7.59 -7.47 3.98
N HIS A 41 -7.52 -7.77 5.28
CA HIS A 41 -6.98 -6.87 6.28
C HIS A 41 -5.47 -6.61 6.09
N GLU A 42 -4.75 -7.50 5.42
CA GLU A 42 -3.34 -7.28 5.07
C GLU A 42 -3.16 -6.26 3.94
N HIS A 43 -4.13 -6.15 3.03
CA HIS A 43 -4.12 -5.10 2.00
C HIS A 43 -4.62 -3.76 2.52
N MET A 44 -5.51 -3.77 3.52
CA MET A 44 -6.17 -2.56 4.04
C MET A 44 -5.37 -1.89 5.17
N PHE A 45 -4.90 -2.66 6.15
CA PHE A 45 -4.26 -2.11 7.35
C PHE A 45 -2.74 -2.07 7.18
N LEU A 46 -2.30 -1.12 6.35
CA LEU A 46 -0.89 -0.94 6.01
C LEU A 46 -0.12 -0.13 7.06
N ASP A 47 -0.84 0.56 7.95
CA ASP A 47 -0.31 1.41 9.03
C ASP A 47 0.78 0.72 9.87
N GLN A 48 0.58 -0.57 10.14
CA GLN A 48 1.47 -1.40 10.94
C GLN A 48 2.87 -1.60 10.32
N TYR A 49 3.00 -1.42 9.00
CA TYR A 49 4.26 -1.56 8.27
C TYR A 49 5.02 -0.24 8.13
N THR A 50 4.45 0.87 8.60
CA THR A 50 5.09 2.18 8.53
C THR A 50 6.03 2.41 9.73
N ASP A 51 7.12 3.13 9.49
CA ASP A 51 8.09 3.45 10.55
C ASP A 51 7.53 4.53 11.49
N LYS A 52 7.40 4.20 12.78
CA LYS A 52 6.90 5.10 13.83
C LYS A 52 7.79 6.34 14.02
N ALA A 53 9.07 6.26 13.68
CA ALA A 53 9.97 7.41 13.77
C ALA A 53 9.60 8.50 12.75
N LEU A 54 9.20 8.10 11.54
CA LEU A 54 8.82 9.03 10.47
C LEU A 54 7.50 9.75 10.78
N ARG A 55 6.59 9.06 11.48
CA ARG A 55 5.32 9.63 11.92
C ARG A 55 5.44 10.72 12.99
N LYS A 56 6.62 10.94 13.55
CA LYS A 56 6.85 12.07 14.48
C LYS A 56 6.79 13.41 13.76
N SER A 57 7.14 13.45 12.47
CA SER A 57 7.04 14.65 11.66
C SER A 57 5.62 14.74 11.08
N PRO A 58 4.81 15.77 11.45
CA PRO A 58 3.42 15.88 11.00
C PRO A 58 3.22 15.84 9.47
N PRO A 59 4.03 16.53 8.63
CA PRO A 59 3.84 16.48 7.18
C PRO A 59 4.18 15.11 6.59
N VAL A 60 5.20 14.43 7.13
CA VAL A 60 5.57 13.08 6.69
C VAL A 60 4.50 12.06 7.10
N ALA A 61 3.94 12.20 8.30
CA ALA A 61 2.80 11.38 8.74
C ALA A 61 1.60 11.52 7.79
N ALA A 62 1.17 12.76 7.52
CA ALA A 62 0.04 13.02 6.62
C ALA A 62 0.28 12.48 5.20
N PHE A 63 1.53 12.59 4.70
CA PHE A 63 1.92 12.00 3.43
C PHE A 63 1.81 10.47 3.45
N LEU A 64 2.36 9.81 4.47
CA LEU A 64 2.32 8.36 4.61
C LEU A 64 0.88 7.83 4.75
N ASP A 65 -0.02 8.58 5.40
CA ASP A 65 -1.42 8.22 5.51
C ASP A 65 -2.10 8.20 4.12
N LEU A 66 -1.79 9.19 3.27
CA LEU A 66 -2.27 9.21 1.88
C LEU A 66 -1.70 8.07 1.05
N VAL A 67 -0.41 7.75 1.22
CA VAL A 67 0.22 6.61 0.55
C VAL A 67 -0.44 5.31 0.98
N CYS A 68 -0.69 5.11 2.28
CA CYS A 68 -1.38 3.93 2.79
C CYS A 68 -2.80 3.82 2.23
N ALA A 69 -3.56 4.92 2.20
CA ALA A 69 -4.90 4.95 1.63
C ALA A 69 -4.91 4.62 0.13
N GLY A 70 -3.93 5.12 -0.63
CA GLY A 70 -3.78 4.82 -2.06
C GLY A 70 -3.40 3.38 -2.33
N LEU A 71 -2.45 2.83 -1.56
CA LEU A 71 -2.05 1.42 -1.66
C LEU A 71 -3.18 0.48 -1.24
N ALA A 72 -3.98 0.84 -0.22
CA ALA A 72 -5.11 0.05 0.21
C ALA A 72 -6.20 -0.08 -0.87
N GLN A 73 -6.43 0.97 -1.64
CA GLN A 73 -7.40 0.99 -2.74
C GLN A 73 -6.93 0.29 -4.01
N ASN A 74 -5.66 -0.15 -4.08
CA ASN A 74 -5.11 -0.77 -5.28
C ASN A 74 -5.30 -2.30 -5.27
N PRO A 75 -6.10 -2.87 -6.21
CA PRO A 75 -6.31 -4.31 -6.33
C PRO A 75 -5.23 -5.03 -7.16
N HIS A 76 -4.35 -4.30 -7.84
CA HIS A 76 -3.33 -4.84 -8.74
C HIS A 76 -1.98 -5.10 -8.07
N PHE A 77 -1.79 -4.65 -6.83
CA PHE A 77 -0.59 -4.92 -6.04
C PHE A 77 -0.84 -6.01 -5.00
N THR A 78 0.11 -6.94 -4.93
CA THR A 78 0.24 -7.90 -3.84
C THR A 78 0.58 -7.20 -2.52
N VAL A 79 0.30 -7.84 -1.39
CA VAL A 79 0.73 -7.33 -0.07
C VAL A 79 2.25 -7.13 -0.01
N ALA A 80 3.03 -8.03 -0.61
CA ALA A 80 4.49 -7.93 -0.64
C ALA A 80 4.97 -6.64 -1.36
N GLU A 81 4.39 -6.32 -2.52
CA GLU A 81 4.71 -5.10 -3.25
C GLU A 81 4.31 -3.84 -2.45
N LYS A 82 3.12 -3.84 -1.84
CA LYS A 82 2.68 -2.71 -0.97
C LYS A 82 3.67 -2.47 0.16
N ARG A 83 4.17 -3.53 0.80
CA ARG A 83 5.18 -3.45 1.87
C ARG A 83 6.52 -2.93 1.34
N ALA A 84 6.96 -3.39 0.17
CA ALA A 84 8.19 -2.91 -0.46
C ALA A 84 8.12 -1.41 -0.78
N HIS A 85 6.97 -0.91 -1.25
CA HIS A 85 6.76 0.52 -1.46
C HIS A 85 6.89 1.32 -0.16
N LEU A 86 6.28 0.86 0.94
CA LEU A 86 6.38 1.53 2.24
C LEU A 86 7.82 1.52 2.79
N GLN A 87 8.53 0.40 2.61
CA GLN A 87 9.93 0.31 3.01
C GLN A 87 10.81 1.29 2.23
N TRP A 88 10.58 1.42 0.91
CA TRP A 88 11.31 2.38 0.09
C TRP A 88 11.11 3.82 0.58
N TYR A 89 9.86 4.22 0.88
CA TYR A 89 9.59 5.53 1.48
C TYR A 89 10.29 5.69 2.83
N ALA A 90 10.32 4.63 3.64
CA ALA A 90 10.95 4.69 4.94
C ALA A 90 12.46 4.95 4.84
N GLU A 91 13.13 4.31 3.89
CA GLU A 91 14.54 4.53 3.60
C GLU A 91 14.79 5.93 3.01
N TYR A 92 13.96 6.38 2.08
CA TYR A 92 14.06 7.72 1.49
C TYR A 92 13.96 8.85 2.53
N PHE A 93 12.99 8.75 3.45
CA PHE A 93 12.77 9.79 4.45
C PHE A 93 13.79 9.79 5.57
N LYS A 94 14.47 8.68 5.87
CA LYS A 94 15.52 8.65 6.90
C LYS A 94 16.61 9.69 6.64
N ASP A 95 17.04 9.83 5.39
CA ASP A 95 18.10 10.77 5.00
C ASP A 95 17.60 12.23 4.93
N LYS A 96 16.28 12.43 4.78
CA LYS A 96 15.66 13.75 4.54
C LYS A 96 14.99 14.34 5.78
N LEU A 97 14.77 13.53 6.82
CA LEU A 97 13.92 13.88 7.95
C LEU A 97 14.42 15.13 8.69
N GLU A 98 15.73 15.23 8.92
CA GLU A 98 16.33 16.40 9.60
C GLU A 98 16.08 17.70 8.85
N SER A 99 16.19 17.67 7.52
CA SER A 99 15.93 18.82 6.67
C SER A 99 14.45 19.20 6.67
N ILE A 100 13.55 18.21 6.64
CA ILE A 100 12.10 18.45 6.67
C ILE A 100 11.71 19.05 8.02
N ASP A 101 12.20 18.49 9.12
CA ASP A 101 11.91 18.98 10.46
C ASP A 101 12.48 20.39 10.71
N ALA A 102 13.63 20.71 10.10
CA ALA A 102 14.17 22.07 10.13
C ALA A 102 13.23 23.07 9.43
N SER A 103 12.72 22.72 8.24
CA SER A 103 11.75 23.54 7.51
C SER A 103 10.45 23.73 8.30
N VAL A 104 9.91 22.66 8.89
CA VAL A 104 8.68 22.73 9.71
C VAL A 104 8.86 23.64 10.92
N ARG A 105 10.01 23.55 11.61
CA ARG A 105 10.31 24.42 12.75
C ARG A 105 10.37 25.89 12.35
N GLU A 106 10.96 26.20 11.20
CA GLU A 106 11.04 27.57 10.70
C GLU A 106 9.67 28.11 10.30
N GLU A 107 8.84 27.32 9.62
CA GLU A 107 7.47 27.71 9.29
C GLU A 107 6.63 28.02 10.55
N LEU A 108 6.72 27.16 11.57
CA LEU A 108 6.03 27.38 12.85
C LEU A 108 6.51 28.68 13.52
N ARG A 109 7.82 28.94 13.50
CA ARG A 109 8.39 30.17 14.04
C ARG A 109 7.86 31.41 13.32
N LEU A 110 7.77 31.38 11.99
CA LEU A 110 7.25 32.49 11.19
C LEU A 110 5.76 32.74 11.49
N VAL A 111 4.96 31.67 11.56
CA VAL A 111 3.52 31.77 11.93
C VAL A 111 3.33 32.37 13.32
N GLU A 112 4.16 32.01 14.31
CA GLU A 112 4.11 32.60 15.63
C GLU A 112 4.45 34.10 15.64
N LEU A 113 5.47 34.51 14.88
CA LEU A 113 5.86 35.91 14.74
C LEU A 113 4.73 36.74 14.11
N GLU A 114 4.09 36.21 13.05
CA GLU A 114 2.93 36.84 12.44
C GLU A 114 1.74 36.98 13.40
N ARG A 115 1.46 35.94 14.20
CA ARG A 115 0.39 35.99 15.21
C ARG A 115 0.68 37.05 16.27
N LYS A 116 1.94 37.13 16.75
CA LYS A 116 2.37 38.16 17.70
C LYS A 116 2.22 39.56 17.09
N ALA A 117 2.71 39.80 15.88
CA ALA A 117 2.60 41.08 15.18
C ALA A 117 1.14 41.54 15.00
N ARG A 118 0.25 40.61 14.61
CA ARG A 118 -1.19 40.89 14.51
C ARG A 118 -1.82 41.24 15.86
N SER A 119 -1.46 40.53 16.92
CA SER A 119 -2.00 40.79 18.26
C SER A 119 -1.54 42.12 18.86
N THR A 120 -0.30 42.56 18.58
CA THR A 120 0.21 43.86 19.00
C THR A 120 -0.46 45.01 18.25
N SER A 121 -0.72 44.84 16.96
CA SER A 121 -1.43 45.85 16.15
C SER A 121 -2.90 46.02 16.57
N ALA A 122 -3.54 44.97 17.10
CA ALA A 122 -4.92 45.00 17.58
C ALA A 122 -5.06 45.61 19.00
N ARG A 123 -3.97 45.73 19.76
CA ARG A 123 -3.95 46.35 21.11
C ARG A 123 -3.61 47.84 21.11
N SER A 124 -3.11 48.36 20.00
CA SER A 124 -2.75 49.78 19.83
C SER A 124 -3.85 50.63 19.18
N GLN A 125 -5.04 50.04 18.95
CA GLN A 125 -6.29 50.73 18.60
C GLN A 125 -7.25 50.62 19.77
#